data_AF-A0A2G9PZH4-F1
#
_entry.id   AF-A0A2G9PZH4-F1
#
_cell.length_a   1.000
_cell.length_b   1.000
_cell.length_c   1.000
_cell.angle_alpha   90.00
_cell.angle_beta   90.00
_cell.angle_gamma   90.00
#
_symmetry.space_group_name_H-M   'P 1'
#
loop_
_entity.id
_entity.type
_entity.pdbx_description
1 polymer ?
#
loop_
_entity_poly.entity_id
_entity_poly.type
_entity_poly.pdbx_seq_one_letter_code
_entity_poly.pdbx_strand_id
1 'polypeptide(L)'
;MKKEGIIIALFLFVIMFSSSVFAAGENCTITTRASCSAGNIVLGLSNYTNAHGELASEGNYNYVLCCNFAGSTTCTGSNKVLGLSSATNAHAEQPNGTAYLTDVCYEQLTVTATTENCGENLSIASLTDFTNAHIGGINDYDIKLCGTSPNFGPGESAFWSSNGLDQISSLEVVPGTSKVKLILKNSQLSQGTVVNLDIREKDLFFDDEIRTLTATIGVNGSAETEWTITSEDLAKTENNDYSQFYFSVNSKESNYLSISMLNISTCSSKVICSDYTTKSSCEADTCQIFSNSAPSNLNCNDPNVNCFCGWDSDKGKCGFNFETSNPETNVTLGKCVFAESTGDDCSDGFLSYSWVTSWTGNTEDRPAACIDGTRVLECPAQIQLPFFGVWNFFLASLVIAIVYLVMLIVKRNRK
;
A
#
# COMPACT_ATOMS: atom_id res chain seq x y z
N MET A 1 -3.47 -46.26 4.37
CA MET A 1 -2.15 -45.65 4.14
C MET A 1 -1.07 -46.56 4.72
N LYS A 2 -0.07 -46.94 3.92
CA LYS A 2 1.08 -47.72 4.42
C LYS A 2 1.89 -46.86 5.40
N LYS A 3 2.41 -47.46 6.48
CA LYS A 3 3.20 -46.77 7.52
C LYS A 3 4.37 -45.94 6.96
N GLU A 4 4.90 -46.33 5.81
CA GLU A 4 5.98 -45.61 5.11
C GLU A 4 5.56 -44.23 4.59
N GLY A 5 4.29 -44.03 4.22
CA GLY A 5 3.80 -42.74 3.74
C GLY A 5 3.62 -41.68 4.85
N ILE A 6 3.39 -42.11 6.09
CA ILE A 6 3.23 -41.20 7.24
C ILE A 6 4.59 -40.62 7.64
N ILE A 7 5.67 -41.40 7.55
CA ILE A 7 7.02 -40.94 7.93
C ILE A 7 7.53 -39.88 6.94
N ILE A 8 7.29 -40.06 5.64
CA ILE A 8 7.69 -39.09 4.61
C ILE A 8 6.91 -37.78 4.75
N ALA A 9 5.60 -37.85 5.02
CA ALA A 9 4.77 -36.67 5.27
C ALA A 9 5.22 -35.91 6.53
N LEU A 10 5.57 -36.62 7.62
CA LEU A 10 6.08 -35.99 8.84
C LEU A 10 7.44 -35.33 8.62
N PHE A 11 8.32 -35.94 7.82
CA PHE A 11 9.65 -35.41 7.52
C PHE A 11 9.56 -34.14 6.66
N LEU A 12 8.65 -34.11 5.68
CA LEU A 12 8.38 -32.90 4.88
C LEU A 12 7.74 -31.79 5.72
N PHE A 13 6.85 -32.14 6.66
CA PHE A 13 6.24 -31.16 7.57
C PHE A 13 7.27 -30.53 8.53
N VAL A 14 8.26 -31.29 9.01
CA VAL A 14 9.35 -30.77 9.85
C VAL A 14 10.32 -29.88 9.05
N ILE A 15 10.56 -30.18 7.77
CA ILE A 15 11.38 -29.33 6.90
C ILE A 15 10.66 -28.00 6.59
N MET A 16 9.35 -28.02 6.33
CA MET A 16 8.58 -26.78 6.10
C MET A 16 8.45 -25.90 7.35
N PHE A 17 8.43 -26.47 8.56
CA PHE A 17 8.39 -25.70 9.81
C PHE A 17 9.75 -25.23 10.33
N SER A 18 10.86 -25.73 9.78
CA SER A 18 12.22 -25.33 10.20
C SER A 18 12.84 -24.23 9.32
N SER A 19 12.18 -23.87 8.21
CA SER A 19 12.65 -22.82 7.29
C SER A 19 11.98 -21.46 7.47
N SER A 20 11.13 -21.27 8.49
CA SER A 20 10.67 -19.94 8.89
C SER A 20 11.79 -19.20 9.65
N VAL A 21 12.87 -18.93 8.91
CA VAL A 21 13.82 -17.88 9.25
C VAL A 21 13.06 -16.57 9.08
N PHE A 22 12.36 -16.15 10.14
CA PHE A 22 11.88 -14.78 10.21
C PHE A 22 13.12 -13.91 10.10
N ALA A 23 13.23 -13.16 9.00
CA ALA A 23 14.21 -12.09 8.88
C ALA A 23 13.92 -11.15 10.05
N ALA A 24 14.72 -11.26 11.11
CA ALA A 24 14.59 -10.38 12.26
C ALA A 24 14.81 -8.97 11.74
N GLY A 25 13.80 -8.12 11.88
CA GLY A 25 13.91 -6.71 11.52
C GLY A 25 15.18 -6.12 12.12
N GLU A 26 15.85 -5.28 11.36
CA GLU A 26 17.08 -4.66 11.79
C GLU A 26 16.83 -3.82 13.04
N ASN A 27 17.72 -3.96 14.02
CA ASN A 27 17.62 -3.25 15.28
C ASN A 27 19.01 -2.96 15.82
N CYS A 28 19.12 -1.88 16.58
CA CYS A 28 20.25 -1.61 17.43
C CYS A 28 19.78 -1.59 18.87
N THR A 29 20.53 -2.25 19.75
CA THR A 29 20.20 -2.37 21.17
C THR A 29 21.47 -2.23 22.00
N ILE A 30 21.32 -1.68 23.20
CA ILE A 30 22.41 -1.70 24.17
C ILE A 30 22.44 -3.09 24.79
N THR A 31 23.59 -3.74 24.73
CA THR A 31 23.79 -5.09 25.27
C THR A 31 25.19 -5.22 25.83
N THR A 32 25.50 -6.38 26.43
CA THR A 32 26.87 -6.64 26.87
C THR A 32 27.76 -6.87 25.65
N ARG A 33 29.01 -6.40 25.70
CA ARG A 33 30.00 -6.54 24.64
C ARG A 33 30.18 -8.00 24.20
N ALA A 34 30.13 -8.94 25.14
CA ALA A 34 30.25 -10.37 24.87
C ALA A 34 29.08 -10.96 24.06
N SER A 35 27.91 -10.31 24.08
CA SER A 35 26.73 -10.71 23.32
C SER A 35 26.68 -10.12 21.91
N CYS A 36 27.62 -9.23 21.57
CA CYS A 36 27.66 -8.55 20.28
C CYS A 36 28.86 -9.04 19.45
N SER A 37 28.61 -9.37 18.18
CA SER A 37 29.69 -9.66 17.24
C SER A 37 30.58 -8.43 17.04
N ALA A 38 31.90 -8.61 16.90
CA ALA A 38 32.83 -7.47 16.84
C ALA A 38 32.52 -6.50 15.68
N GLY A 39 32.09 -7.01 14.52
CA GLY A 39 31.68 -6.19 13.38
C GLY A 39 30.31 -5.51 13.54
N ASN A 40 29.60 -5.77 14.64
CA ASN A 40 28.26 -5.27 14.92
C ASN A 40 28.25 -4.14 15.97
N ILE A 41 29.42 -3.80 16.53
CA ILE A 41 29.58 -2.83 17.61
C ILE A 41 29.70 -1.44 17.00
N VAL A 42 28.76 -0.56 17.36
CA VAL A 42 28.76 0.85 16.94
C VAL A 42 29.65 1.69 17.87
N LEU A 43 29.47 1.55 19.18
CA LEU A 43 30.30 2.21 20.21
C LEU A 43 30.26 1.44 21.54
N GLY A 44 31.24 1.69 22.41
CA GLY A 44 31.23 1.21 23.80
C GLY A 44 30.52 2.18 24.74
N LEU A 45 29.90 1.64 25.79
CA LEU A 45 29.06 2.39 26.74
C LEU A 45 29.36 2.03 28.19
N SER A 46 29.62 3.03 29.04
CA SER A 46 29.98 2.78 30.45
C SER A 46 28.84 2.20 31.29
N ASN A 47 27.58 2.39 30.87
CA ASN A 47 26.36 1.91 31.54
C ASN A 47 25.29 1.55 30.49
N TYR A 48 24.15 1.02 30.92
CA TYR A 48 23.03 0.65 30.07
C TYR A 48 22.13 1.84 29.70
N THR A 49 21.79 2.72 30.66
CA THR A 49 20.84 3.83 30.43
C THR A 49 21.44 5.24 30.51
N ASN A 50 22.57 5.39 31.19
CA ASN A 50 23.19 6.67 31.50
C ASN A 50 24.70 6.55 31.33
N ALA A 51 25.12 6.50 30.07
CA ALA A 51 26.46 6.11 29.69
C ALA A 51 27.28 7.27 29.16
N HIS A 52 28.57 7.21 29.48
CA HIS A 52 29.61 7.83 28.69
C HIS A 52 29.95 6.89 27.51
N GLY A 53 30.32 7.48 26.38
CA GLY A 53 30.71 6.74 25.18
C GLY A 53 32.22 6.52 25.08
N GLU A 54 32.60 5.48 24.35
CA GLU A 54 33.95 5.26 23.82
C GLU A 54 33.87 4.75 22.38
N LEU A 55 34.93 4.93 21.60
CA LEU A 55 35.02 4.32 20.27
C LEU A 55 34.92 2.79 20.38
N ALA A 56 34.33 2.14 19.36
CA ALA A 56 34.14 0.69 19.33
C ALA A 56 35.44 -0.12 19.59
N SER A 57 36.60 0.45 19.20
CA SER A 57 37.94 -0.12 19.30
C SER A 57 38.56 -0.12 20.70
N GLU A 58 38.07 0.68 21.64
CA GLU A 58 38.75 0.93 22.93
C GLU A 58 38.58 -0.23 23.93
N GLY A 59 37.39 -0.83 23.98
CA GLY A 59 37.15 -2.06 24.75
C GLY A 59 37.16 -1.89 26.28
N ASN A 60 37.14 -0.67 26.83
CA ASN A 60 37.15 -0.46 28.28
C ASN A 60 35.80 -0.77 28.93
N TYR A 61 34.71 -0.71 28.16
CA TYR A 61 33.36 -0.88 28.68
C TYR A 61 32.72 -2.24 28.36
N ASN A 62 31.96 -2.73 29.35
CA ASN A 62 31.22 -3.98 29.29
C ASN A 62 29.94 -3.89 28.45
N TYR A 63 29.38 -2.69 28.26
CA TYR A 63 28.22 -2.48 27.40
C TYR A 63 28.63 -1.87 26.07
N VAL A 64 27.84 -2.16 25.05
CA VAL A 64 28.01 -1.64 23.69
C VAL A 64 26.65 -1.33 23.11
N LEU A 65 26.61 -0.35 22.20
CA LEU A 65 25.53 -0.25 21.25
C LEU A 65 25.80 -1.26 20.13
N CYS A 66 24.93 -2.27 20.01
CA CYS A 66 25.07 -3.37 19.07
C CYS A 66 23.94 -3.35 18.06
N CYS A 67 24.25 -3.41 16.77
CA CYS A 67 23.24 -3.63 15.73
C CYS A 67 23.21 -5.12 15.33
N ASN A 68 22.07 -5.65 14.92
CA ASN A 68 21.98 -7.06 14.46
C ASN A 68 22.53 -7.26 13.04
N PHE A 69 23.11 -6.23 12.43
CA PHE A 69 23.84 -6.25 11.16
C PHE A 69 25.27 -5.74 11.35
N ALA A 70 26.20 -6.28 10.56
CA ALA A 70 27.58 -5.85 10.56
C ALA A 70 27.73 -4.49 9.87
N GLY A 71 28.70 -3.68 10.30
CA GLY A 71 29.01 -2.43 9.62
C GLY A 71 30.40 -1.88 9.83
N SER A 72 30.83 -1.02 8.90
CA SER A 72 32.13 -0.32 8.98
C SER A 72 32.06 0.88 9.92
N THR A 73 33.00 1.00 10.86
CA THR A 73 33.13 2.18 11.74
C THR A 73 33.93 3.33 11.14
N THR A 74 34.28 3.24 9.85
CA THR A 74 35.06 4.29 9.16
C THR A 74 34.16 5.44 8.75
N CYS A 75 34.52 6.67 9.13
CA CYS A 75 33.77 7.86 8.76
C CYS A 75 33.96 8.25 7.30
N THR A 76 32.85 8.35 6.56
CA THR A 76 32.79 8.82 5.16
C THR A 76 32.26 10.26 5.04
N GLY A 77 31.87 10.86 6.17
CA GLY A 77 31.25 12.18 6.26
C GLY A 77 29.73 12.16 6.21
N SER A 78 29.11 11.13 5.62
CA SER A 78 27.64 10.96 5.58
C SER A 78 27.12 9.94 6.60
N ASN A 79 28.00 9.18 7.25
CA ASN A 79 27.64 8.06 8.11
C ASN A 79 27.88 8.29 9.61
N LYS A 80 27.92 9.56 10.03
CA LYS A 80 28.10 9.95 11.43
C LYS A 80 26.85 9.59 12.24
N VAL A 81 27.02 8.77 13.26
CA VAL A 81 25.98 8.37 14.21
C VAL A 81 25.89 9.39 15.36
N LEU A 82 27.02 9.84 15.89
CA LEU A 82 27.13 10.89 16.92
C LEU A 82 28.58 11.37 17.02
N GLY A 83 28.82 12.50 17.70
CA GLY A 83 30.16 12.96 18.08
C GLY A 83 30.47 12.67 19.54
N LEU A 84 31.72 12.38 19.89
CA LEU A 84 32.22 12.14 21.25
C LEU A 84 33.27 13.18 21.66
N SER A 85 33.17 13.70 22.89
CA SER A 85 34.13 14.69 23.42
C SER A 85 35.58 14.17 23.50
N SER A 86 35.78 12.85 23.53
CA SER A 86 37.08 12.14 23.56
C SER A 86 36.93 10.70 23.06
N ALA A 87 38.04 9.97 22.83
CA ALA A 87 37.99 8.57 22.40
C ALA A 87 37.40 7.61 23.45
N THR A 88 37.54 7.93 24.73
CA THR A 88 37.03 7.16 25.88
C THR A 88 36.37 8.09 26.89
N ASN A 89 35.45 7.57 27.70
CA ASN A 89 34.79 8.31 28.80
C ASN A 89 34.17 9.64 28.37
N ALA A 90 33.61 9.67 27.16
CA ALA A 90 33.18 10.88 26.51
C ALA A 90 31.68 11.16 26.71
N HIS A 91 31.34 12.44 26.70
CA HIS A 91 29.98 12.88 26.45
C HIS A 91 29.72 12.87 24.95
N ALA A 92 28.45 12.86 24.56
CA ALA A 92 28.02 12.81 23.17
C ALA A 92 27.40 14.12 22.68
N GLU A 93 27.45 14.33 21.37
CA GLU A 93 26.65 15.32 20.65
C GLU A 93 25.93 14.67 19.47
N GLN A 94 24.82 15.29 19.06
CA GLN A 94 24.03 14.85 17.91
C GLN A 94 24.85 14.75 16.61
N PRO A 95 24.40 13.98 15.60
CA PRO A 95 25.11 13.79 14.33
C PRO A 95 25.57 15.08 13.64
N ASN A 96 24.72 16.12 13.63
CA ASN A 96 25.01 17.40 12.98
C ASN A 96 25.87 18.35 13.85
N GLY A 97 26.24 17.92 15.07
CA GLY A 97 27.15 18.65 15.94
C GLY A 97 28.57 18.67 15.40
N THR A 98 29.27 19.77 15.67
CA THR A 98 30.67 19.98 15.25
C THR A 98 31.57 20.38 16.43
N ALA A 99 31.07 20.31 17.67
CA ALA A 99 31.87 20.69 18.83
C ALA A 99 32.87 19.58 19.20
N TYR A 100 32.55 18.34 18.88
CA TYR A 100 33.32 17.15 19.22
C TYR A 100 33.98 16.57 17.97
N LEU A 101 35.31 16.43 18.03
CA LEU A 101 36.13 15.99 16.89
C LEU A 101 36.26 14.47 16.77
N THR A 102 35.71 13.70 17.71
CA THR A 102 35.76 12.24 17.70
C THR A 102 34.43 11.70 17.20
N ASP A 103 34.33 11.44 15.91
CA ASP A 103 33.09 10.94 15.32
C ASP A 103 32.93 9.43 15.53
N VAL A 104 31.72 9.02 15.90
CA VAL A 104 31.27 7.62 15.83
C VAL A 104 30.52 7.48 14.52
N CYS A 105 31.00 6.60 13.66
CA CYS A 105 30.41 6.33 12.35
C CYS A 105 30.04 4.85 12.23
N TYR A 106 29.04 4.54 11.41
CA TYR A 106 28.63 3.16 11.20
C TYR A 106 27.95 2.94 9.85
N GLU A 107 28.55 2.08 9.04
CA GLU A 107 28.04 1.65 7.72
C GLU A 107 27.69 2.85 6.82
N GLN A 108 26.55 2.82 6.15
CA GLN A 108 25.98 3.94 5.38
C GLN A 108 24.79 4.56 6.13
N LEU A 109 24.75 4.46 7.47
CA LEU A 109 23.67 5.03 8.26
C LEU A 109 23.69 6.56 8.18
N THR A 110 22.64 7.15 7.63
CA THR A 110 22.36 8.58 7.79
C THR A 110 21.52 8.76 9.05
N VAL A 111 22.09 9.37 10.09
CA VAL A 111 21.43 9.50 11.39
C VAL A 111 20.94 10.92 11.63
N THR A 112 19.72 11.06 12.11
CA THR A 112 19.14 12.33 12.56
C THR A 112 18.81 12.26 14.06
N ALA A 113 18.86 13.41 14.73
CA ALA A 113 18.38 13.57 16.09
C ALA A 113 17.00 14.24 16.08
N THR A 114 16.04 13.68 16.81
CA THR A 114 14.66 14.20 16.88
C THR A 114 14.08 14.00 18.28
N THR A 115 13.10 14.82 18.67
CA THR A 115 12.31 14.60 19.89
C THR A 115 11.08 13.74 19.66
N GLU A 116 10.83 13.33 18.42
CA GLU A 116 9.72 12.45 18.05
C GLU A 116 10.15 10.98 17.98
N ASN A 117 9.18 10.07 17.80
CA ASN A 117 9.49 8.66 17.57
C ASN A 117 10.18 8.46 16.20
N CYS A 118 11.05 7.47 16.10
CA CYS A 118 11.73 7.17 14.82
C CYS A 118 10.80 6.70 13.70
N GLY A 119 9.53 6.38 13.98
CA GLY A 119 8.58 5.88 12.98
C GLY A 119 9.08 4.59 12.36
N GLU A 120 9.21 4.58 11.03
CA GLU A 120 9.76 3.46 10.26
C GLU A 120 11.31 3.44 10.22
N ASN A 121 11.97 4.49 10.74
CA ASN A 121 13.43 4.56 10.75
C ASN A 121 14.02 3.65 11.84
N LEU A 122 15.28 3.25 11.64
CA LEU A 122 16.03 2.45 12.59
C LEU A 122 16.20 3.23 13.91
N SER A 123 15.69 2.67 14.99
CA SER A 123 15.90 3.18 16.34
C SER A 123 17.31 2.82 16.83
N ILE A 124 18.17 3.81 17.04
CA ILE A 124 19.59 3.59 17.38
C ILE A 124 19.81 3.72 18.89
N ALA A 125 19.63 4.92 19.43
CA ALA A 125 19.90 5.26 20.83
C ALA A 125 19.16 6.57 21.20
N SER A 126 19.32 7.05 22.43
CA SER A 126 18.85 8.38 22.83
C SER A 126 19.91 9.17 23.58
N LEU A 127 19.75 10.50 23.61
CA LEU A 127 20.66 11.47 24.24
C LEU A 127 19.91 12.35 25.25
N THR A 128 20.56 12.71 26.36
CA THR A 128 19.99 13.63 27.36
C THR A 128 19.82 15.07 26.86
N ASP A 129 20.64 15.49 25.89
CA ASP A 129 20.66 16.83 25.29
C ASP A 129 21.27 16.73 23.87
N PHE A 130 21.28 17.80 23.07
CA PHE A 130 21.86 17.80 21.73
C PHE A 130 23.40 17.85 21.72
N THR A 131 24.01 18.24 22.84
CA THR A 131 25.46 18.29 23.07
C THR A 131 25.76 18.03 24.54
N ASN A 132 26.99 17.66 24.88
CA ASN A 132 27.38 17.31 26.24
C ASN A 132 26.47 16.25 26.90
N ALA A 133 25.91 15.37 26.09
CA ALA A 133 24.86 14.46 26.47
C ALA A 133 25.41 13.13 26.99
N HIS A 134 24.62 12.49 27.84
CA HIS A 134 24.80 11.07 28.13
C HIS A 134 24.00 10.24 27.13
N ILE A 135 24.40 8.98 26.96
CA ILE A 135 23.84 8.06 25.97
C ILE A 135 23.01 7.00 26.70
N GLY A 136 21.82 6.71 26.18
CA GLY A 136 20.94 5.66 26.68
C GLY A 136 20.30 4.87 25.53
N GLY A 137 19.54 3.83 25.88
CA GLY A 137 18.70 3.11 24.94
C GLY A 137 17.65 4.03 24.34
N ILE A 138 17.00 3.61 23.25
CA ILE A 138 16.10 4.50 22.50
C ILE A 138 15.00 5.15 23.37
N ASN A 139 14.59 4.52 24.47
CA ASN A 139 13.51 5.02 25.34
C ASN A 139 14.00 5.74 26.61
N ASP A 140 15.31 5.91 26.81
CA ASP A 140 15.83 6.47 28.07
C ASP A 140 15.75 8.01 28.14
N TYR A 141 15.88 8.69 26.99
CA TYR A 141 15.88 10.15 26.90
C TYR A 141 15.03 10.69 25.74
N ASP A 142 14.68 11.97 25.77
CA ASP A 142 13.75 12.59 24.81
C ASP A 142 14.34 12.74 23.40
N ILE A 143 15.65 12.93 23.26
CA ILE A 143 16.30 13.09 21.96
C ILE A 143 16.67 11.71 21.41
N LYS A 144 15.95 11.26 20.39
CA LYS A 144 16.14 9.98 19.69
C LYS A 144 17.13 10.13 18.55
N LEU A 145 18.03 9.16 18.42
CA LEU A 145 18.86 8.98 17.23
C LEU A 145 18.18 7.97 16.31
N CYS A 146 17.75 8.46 15.15
CA CYS A 146 17.02 7.67 14.16
C CYS A 146 17.88 7.54 12.90
N GLY A 147 18.14 6.31 12.47
CA GLY A 147 18.94 6.02 11.28
C GLY A 147 18.08 5.67 10.08
N THR A 148 18.45 6.20 8.92
CA THR A 148 18.12 5.59 7.63
C THR A 148 19.41 5.02 7.05
N SER A 149 19.29 4.06 6.14
CA SER A 149 20.41 3.71 5.28
C SER A 149 19.88 3.40 3.90
N PRO A 150 20.67 3.60 2.83
CA PRO A 150 20.30 3.16 1.50
C PRO A 150 19.87 1.70 1.54
N ASN A 151 20.67 0.84 2.17
CA ASN A 151 20.37 -0.58 2.30
C ASN A 151 19.28 -0.91 3.34
N PHE A 152 18.92 0.05 4.20
CA PHE A 152 18.05 -0.12 5.37
C PHE A 152 16.86 0.87 5.36
N GLY A 153 16.35 1.23 4.18
CA GLY A 153 15.01 1.81 4.10
C GLY A 153 14.00 0.84 4.73
N PRO A 154 12.77 1.29 5.10
CA PRO A 154 11.70 0.39 5.54
C PRO A 154 11.70 -0.78 4.57
N GLY A 155 12.10 -1.97 5.05
CA GLY A 155 12.58 -3.03 4.16
C GLY A 155 11.62 -3.22 3.01
N GLU A 156 12.14 -3.40 1.78
CA GLU A 156 11.37 -3.46 0.53
C GLU A 156 9.96 -4.00 0.80
N SER A 157 8.95 -3.17 0.59
CA SER A 157 7.58 -3.51 0.96
C SER A 157 6.71 -3.54 -0.28
N ALA A 158 5.90 -4.59 -0.38
CA ALA A 158 4.92 -4.79 -1.43
C ALA A 158 3.54 -4.82 -0.78
N PHE A 159 2.59 -4.03 -1.27
CA PHE A 159 1.24 -4.02 -0.72
C PHE A 159 0.20 -3.54 -1.73
N TRP A 160 -1.06 -3.91 -1.46
CA TRP A 160 -2.23 -3.47 -2.22
C TRP A 160 -2.76 -2.15 -1.67
N SER A 161 -3.23 -1.27 -2.55
CA SER A 161 -3.84 0.00 -2.15
C SER A 161 -5.01 0.39 -3.05
N SER A 162 -6.03 1.04 -2.49
CA SER A 162 -7.09 1.68 -3.28
C SER A 162 -6.71 3.10 -3.73
N ASN A 163 -5.85 3.79 -2.98
CA ASN A 163 -5.55 5.21 -3.17
C ASN A 163 -4.08 5.51 -3.49
N GLY A 164 -3.17 4.55 -3.38
CA GLY A 164 -1.73 4.77 -3.57
C GLY A 164 -0.95 4.94 -2.25
N LEU A 165 -1.65 5.06 -1.13
CA LEU A 165 -1.07 5.46 0.15
C LEU A 165 -1.24 4.36 1.20
N ASP A 166 -2.48 3.93 1.40
CA ASP A 166 -2.86 3.03 2.47
C ASP A 166 -2.89 1.58 2.00
N GLN A 167 -2.39 0.68 2.85
CA GLN A 167 -2.47 -0.75 2.64
C GLN A 167 -3.89 -1.26 2.88
N ILE A 168 -4.39 -2.08 1.96
CA ILE A 168 -5.67 -2.78 2.09
C ILE A 168 -5.48 -4.31 2.09
N SER A 169 -6.42 -5.01 2.72
CA SER A 169 -6.48 -6.47 2.75
C SER A 169 -7.81 -7.03 2.23
N SER A 170 -8.77 -6.16 1.91
CA SER A 170 -10.05 -6.54 1.32
C SER A 170 -10.54 -5.50 0.30
N LEU A 171 -11.23 -5.95 -0.75
CA LEU A 171 -11.82 -5.08 -1.76
C LEU A 171 -13.15 -5.65 -2.28
N GLU A 172 -14.18 -4.80 -2.37
CA GLU A 172 -15.40 -5.12 -3.10
C GLU A 172 -15.22 -4.80 -4.59
N VAL A 173 -15.58 -5.75 -5.46
CA VAL A 173 -15.22 -5.72 -6.88
C VAL A 173 -16.42 -5.87 -7.79
N VAL A 174 -16.49 -5.01 -8.81
CA VAL A 174 -17.27 -5.18 -10.03
C VAL A 174 -16.31 -5.48 -11.18
N PRO A 175 -16.33 -6.70 -11.75
CA PRO A 175 -15.40 -7.08 -12.80
C PRO A 175 -15.47 -6.15 -14.01
N GLY A 176 -14.31 -5.74 -14.50
CA GLY A 176 -14.13 -4.83 -15.63
C GLY A 176 -14.15 -3.34 -15.25
N THR A 177 -14.59 -3.01 -14.04
CA THR A 177 -14.64 -1.63 -13.54
C THR A 177 -13.67 -1.42 -12.40
N SER A 178 -13.66 -2.33 -11.41
CA SER A 178 -12.89 -2.12 -10.19
C SER A 178 -11.38 -2.26 -10.44
N LYS A 179 -10.64 -1.38 -9.79
CA LYS A 179 -9.20 -1.18 -9.86
C LYS A 179 -8.59 -1.26 -8.47
N VAL A 180 -7.38 -1.78 -8.42
CA VAL A 180 -6.51 -1.79 -7.23
C VAL A 180 -5.08 -1.49 -7.65
N LYS A 181 -4.37 -0.73 -6.82
CA LYS A 181 -2.96 -0.41 -7.04
C LYS A 181 -2.07 -1.45 -6.39
N LEU A 182 -1.02 -1.81 -7.11
CA LEU A 182 0.08 -2.65 -6.63
C LEU A 182 1.26 -1.72 -6.38
N ILE A 183 1.76 -1.71 -5.15
CA ILE A 183 2.78 -0.76 -4.71
C ILE A 183 3.99 -1.52 -4.20
N LEU A 184 5.15 -1.22 -4.80
CA LEU A 184 6.46 -1.60 -4.31
C LEU A 184 7.15 -0.35 -3.76
N LYS A 185 7.52 -0.32 -2.48
CA LYS A 185 8.31 0.76 -1.88
C LYS A 185 9.72 0.28 -1.54
N ASN A 186 10.67 1.20 -1.62
CA ASN A 186 12.06 1.00 -1.19
C ASN A 186 12.74 -0.22 -1.85
N SER A 187 12.52 -0.41 -3.16
CA SER A 187 13.00 -1.58 -3.92
C SER A 187 14.53 -1.74 -3.99
N GLN A 188 15.29 -0.71 -3.61
CA GLN A 188 16.74 -0.62 -3.82
C GLN A 188 17.20 -0.67 -5.28
N LEU A 189 16.26 -0.64 -6.22
CA LEU A 189 16.54 -0.62 -7.65
C LEU A 189 16.78 0.82 -8.14
N SER A 190 17.60 0.96 -9.19
CA SER A 190 17.83 2.28 -9.79
C SER A 190 16.56 2.82 -10.44
N GLN A 191 16.34 4.13 -10.33
CA GLN A 191 15.28 4.84 -11.04
C GLN A 191 15.27 4.47 -12.54
N GLY A 192 14.08 4.27 -13.10
CA GLY A 192 13.91 3.87 -14.50
C GLY A 192 13.98 2.36 -14.75
N THR A 193 14.35 1.57 -13.74
CA THR A 193 14.25 0.09 -13.82
C THR A 193 12.81 -0.31 -14.01
N VAL A 194 12.53 -1.19 -14.98
CA VAL A 194 11.20 -1.77 -15.18
C VAL A 194 11.13 -3.08 -14.39
N VAL A 195 10.10 -3.23 -13.57
CA VAL A 195 9.83 -4.44 -12.77
C VAL A 195 8.52 -5.07 -13.19
N ASN A 196 8.45 -6.40 -13.05
CA ASN A 196 7.24 -7.18 -13.23
C ASN A 196 6.58 -7.44 -11.87
N LEU A 197 5.28 -7.22 -11.79
CA LEU A 197 4.45 -7.50 -10.63
C LEU A 197 3.48 -8.62 -11.02
N ASP A 198 3.78 -9.83 -10.55
CA ASP A 198 3.03 -11.03 -10.88
C ASP A 198 1.93 -11.28 -9.84
N ILE A 199 0.67 -11.15 -10.25
CA ILE A 199 -0.52 -11.36 -9.44
C ILE A 199 -0.88 -12.85 -9.45
N ARG A 200 -1.05 -13.42 -8.27
CA ARG A 200 -1.36 -14.82 -8.03
C ARG A 200 -2.48 -14.98 -7.01
N GLU A 201 -3.21 -16.08 -7.10
CA GLU A 201 -4.16 -16.54 -6.08
C GLU A 201 -3.56 -17.75 -5.37
N LYS A 202 -3.74 -17.86 -4.05
CA LYS A 202 -3.07 -18.87 -3.22
C LYS A 202 -3.94 -20.10 -3.03
N ASP A 203 -3.52 -21.21 -3.64
CA ASP A 203 -4.16 -22.50 -3.47
C ASP A 203 -3.41 -23.45 -2.52
N LEU A 204 -4.06 -24.58 -2.21
CA LEU A 204 -3.48 -25.65 -1.42
C LEU A 204 -2.28 -26.33 -2.11
N PHE A 205 -2.28 -26.38 -3.45
CA PHE A 205 -1.28 -27.14 -4.21
C PHE A 205 -0.51 -26.35 -5.26
N PHE A 206 -1.16 -25.43 -5.99
CA PHE A 206 -0.51 -24.63 -7.03
C PHE A 206 -1.19 -23.28 -7.14
N ASP A 207 -0.45 -22.21 -6.86
CA ASP A 207 -0.98 -20.85 -6.97
C ASP A 207 -1.34 -20.53 -8.43
N ASP A 208 -2.56 -20.04 -8.65
CA ASP A 208 -3.06 -19.64 -9.96
C ASP A 208 -2.38 -18.34 -10.42
N GLU A 209 -1.83 -18.33 -11.64
CA GLU A 209 -1.26 -17.13 -12.25
C GLU A 209 -2.37 -16.27 -12.86
N ILE A 210 -2.66 -15.14 -12.22
CA ILE A 210 -3.77 -14.27 -12.60
C ILE A 210 -3.35 -13.31 -13.68
N ARG A 211 -2.28 -12.54 -13.47
CA ARG A 211 -1.83 -11.50 -14.41
C ARG A 211 -0.43 -11.02 -14.05
N THR A 212 0.36 -10.63 -15.05
CA THR A 212 1.60 -9.86 -14.84
C THR A 212 1.39 -8.42 -15.31
N LEU A 213 1.73 -7.47 -14.45
CA LEU A 213 1.78 -6.05 -14.76
C LEU A 213 3.22 -5.54 -14.71
N THR A 214 3.50 -4.42 -15.37
CA THR A 214 4.81 -3.78 -15.32
C THR A 214 4.72 -2.42 -14.65
N ALA A 215 5.73 -2.05 -13.87
CA ALA A 215 5.91 -0.72 -13.31
C ALA A 215 7.35 -0.24 -13.51
N THR A 216 7.57 1.08 -13.46
CA THR A 216 8.92 1.66 -13.50
C THR A 216 9.26 2.26 -12.15
N ILE A 217 10.48 2.02 -11.67
CA ILE A 217 10.99 2.57 -10.41
C ILE A 217 11.13 4.09 -10.52
N GLY A 218 10.41 4.81 -9.66
CA GLY A 218 10.45 6.26 -9.51
C GLY A 218 11.69 6.76 -8.77
N VAL A 219 11.77 8.09 -8.64
CA VAL A 219 12.87 8.79 -7.93
C VAL A 219 13.01 8.38 -6.47
N ASN A 220 11.91 7.94 -5.84
CA ASN A 220 11.83 7.50 -4.46
C ASN A 220 12.09 5.99 -4.29
N GLY A 221 12.61 5.30 -5.31
CA GLY A 221 12.86 3.86 -5.27
C GLY A 221 11.58 3.02 -5.22
N SER A 222 10.41 3.60 -5.50
CA SER A 222 9.11 2.92 -5.48
C SER A 222 8.59 2.67 -6.90
N ALA A 223 7.80 1.62 -7.08
CA ALA A 223 7.05 1.32 -8.29
C ALA A 223 5.55 1.23 -7.96
N GLU A 224 4.71 1.73 -8.86
CA GLU A 224 3.27 1.66 -8.76
C GLU A 224 2.67 1.27 -10.10
N THR A 225 1.66 0.40 -10.09
CA THR A 225 0.82 0.08 -11.25
C THR A 225 -0.60 -0.26 -10.81
N GLU A 226 -1.53 -0.30 -11.74
CA GLU A 226 -2.96 -0.51 -11.47
C GLU A 226 -3.47 -1.78 -12.15
N TRP A 227 -4.14 -2.64 -11.36
CA TRP A 227 -4.86 -3.81 -11.86
C TRP A 227 -6.34 -3.50 -11.94
N THR A 228 -6.87 -3.45 -13.17
CA THR A 228 -8.32 -3.53 -13.40
C THR A 228 -8.73 -5.00 -13.36
N ILE A 229 -9.54 -5.37 -12.36
CA ILE A 229 -9.92 -6.75 -12.08
C ILE A 229 -11.01 -7.16 -13.06
N THR A 230 -10.74 -8.12 -13.93
CA THR A 230 -11.67 -8.56 -14.99
C THR A 230 -12.31 -9.91 -14.68
N SER A 231 -13.42 -10.24 -15.35
CA SER A 231 -14.01 -11.58 -15.25
C SER A 231 -13.06 -12.68 -15.76
N GLU A 232 -12.16 -12.36 -16.69
CA GLU A 232 -11.14 -13.28 -17.18
C GLU A 232 -10.09 -13.57 -16.12
N ASP A 233 -9.69 -12.57 -15.33
CA ASP A 233 -8.77 -12.76 -14.20
C ASP A 233 -9.40 -13.66 -13.14
N LEU A 234 -10.65 -13.40 -12.77
CA LEU A 234 -11.36 -14.15 -11.74
C LEU A 234 -11.71 -15.58 -12.19
N ALA A 235 -11.97 -15.81 -13.47
CA ALA A 235 -12.26 -17.14 -14.01
C ALA A 235 -11.04 -18.07 -13.98
N LYS A 236 -9.83 -17.54 -13.69
CA LYS A 236 -8.63 -18.35 -13.50
C LYS A 236 -8.56 -18.99 -12.12
N THR A 237 -9.28 -18.46 -11.12
CA THR A 237 -9.21 -19.01 -9.77
C THR A 237 -9.99 -20.32 -9.66
N GLU A 238 -9.45 -21.27 -8.90
CA GLU A 238 -10.18 -22.50 -8.62
C GLU A 238 -11.39 -22.27 -7.71
N ASN A 239 -12.53 -22.88 -8.06
CA ASN A 239 -13.75 -22.90 -7.25
C ASN A 239 -14.35 -21.53 -6.86
N ASN A 240 -13.95 -20.44 -7.52
CA ASN A 240 -14.26 -19.07 -7.10
C ASN A 240 -13.71 -18.73 -5.70
N ASP A 241 -12.56 -19.27 -5.32
CA ASP A 241 -11.82 -18.74 -4.18
C ASP A 241 -11.23 -17.37 -4.59
N TYR A 242 -11.51 -16.39 -3.74
CA TYR A 242 -11.10 -15.00 -3.93
C TYR A 242 -10.46 -14.44 -2.66
N SER A 243 -10.01 -15.31 -1.76
CA SER A 243 -9.63 -14.91 -0.40
C SER A 243 -8.15 -14.55 -0.23
N GLN A 244 -7.27 -15.00 -1.12
CA GLN A 244 -5.82 -14.91 -0.92
C GLN A 244 -5.03 -14.46 -2.17
N PHE A 245 -5.46 -13.37 -2.80
CA PHE A 245 -4.66 -12.75 -3.86
C PHE A 245 -3.39 -12.11 -3.28
N TYR A 246 -2.25 -12.33 -3.91
CA TYR A 246 -1.02 -11.60 -3.62
C TYR A 246 -0.31 -11.26 -4.93
N PHE A 247 0.62 -10.30 -4.88
CA PHE A 247 1.54 -10.10 -5.98
C PHE A 247 2.98 -10.26 -5.51
N SER A 248 3.83 -10.71 -6.42
CA SER A 248 5.27 -10.84 -6.18
C SER A 248 6.08 -9.98 -7.13
N VAL A 249 7.17 -9.39 -6.62
CA VAL A 249 8.16 -8.63 -7.39
C VAL A 249 9.55 -8.93 -6.81
N ASN A 250 10.48 -9.40 -7.64
CA ASN A 250 11.87 -9.71 -7.24
C ASN A 250 12.02 -10.58 -5.96
N SER A 251 11.14 -11.56 -5.75
CA SER A 251 11.05 -12.43 -4.55
C SER A 251 10.40 -11.79 -3.32
N LYS A 252 9.97 -10.53 -3.39
CA LYS A 252 9.11 -9.91 -2.39
C LYS A 252 7.66 -10.18 -2.70
N GLU A 253 6.91 -10.68 -1.72
CA GLU A 253 5.46 -10.86 -1.81
C GLU A 253 4.72 -9.76 -1.06
N SER A 254 3.54 -9.39 -1.56
CA SER A 254 2.61 -8.52 -0.87
C SER A 254 1.87 -9.25 0.26
N ASN A 255 1.11 -8.51 1.06
CA ASN A 255 0.05 -9.13 1.85
C ASN A 255 -1.04 -9.74 0.96
N TYR A 256 -1.86 -10.61 1.55
CA TYR A 256 -3.07 -11.11 0.90
C TYR A 256 -4.15 -10.03 0.79
N LEU A 257 -4.86 -10.07 -0.33
CA LEU A 257 -6.04 -9.30 -0.65
C LEU A 257 -7.21 -10.28 -0.84
N SER A 258 -8.28 -10.09 -0.08
CA SER A 258 -9.54 -10.79 -0.28
C SER A 258 -10.47 -9.94 -1.14
N ILE A 259 -11.05 -10.54 -2.18
CA ILE A 259 -12.01 -9.90 -3.05
C ILE A 259 -13.41 -10.43 -2.77
N SER A 260 -14.38 -9.52 -2.62
CA SER A 260 -15.80 -9.85 -2.57
C SER A 260 -16.53 -9.31 -3.79
N MET A 261 -17.18 -10.21 -4.51
CA MET A 261 -17.90 -9.89 -5.73
C MET A 261 -19.18 -9.14 -5.44
N LEU A 262 -19.30 -7.95 -5.99
CA LEU A 262 -20.55 -7.20 -6.01
C LEU A 262 -21.41 -7.67 -7.17
N ASN A 263 -22.72 -7.73 -6.94
CA ASN A 263 -23.65 -7.93 -8.03
C ASN A 263 -23.55 -6.75 -8.99
N ILE A 264 -23.31 -7.02 -10.27
CA ILE A 264 -23.22 -5.99 -11.31
C ILE A 264 -24.48 -5.10 -11.35
N SER A 265 -25.64 -5.62 -10.94
CA SER A 265 -26.88 -4.85 -10.83
C SER A 265 -26.79 -3.68 -9.83
N THR A 266 -25.89 -3.77 -8.86
CA THR A 266 -25.67 -2.71 -7.86
C THR A 266 -25.05 -1.47 -8.51
N CYS A 267 -24.22 -1.66 -9.53
CA CYS A 267 -23.46 -0.60 -10.20
C CYS A 267 -23.95 -0.28 -11.61
N SER A 268 -24.80 -1.11 -12.20
CA SER A 268 -25.30 -0.92 -13.58
C SER A 268 -26.07 0.39 -13.83
N SER A 269 -26.58 1.02 -12.77
CA SER A 269 -27.28 2.31 -12.83
C SER A 269 -26.52 3.44 -12.14
N LYS A 270 -25.22 3.24 -11.85
CA LYS A 270 -24.38 4.21 -11.14
C LYS A 270 -23.28 4.66 -12.09
N VAL A 271 -23.31 5.91 -12.48
CA VAL A 271 -22.38 6.52 -13.44
C VAL A 271 -21.56 7.61 -12.77
N ILE A 272 -22.19 8.38 -11.88
CA ILE A 272 -21.58 9.47 -11.09
C ILE A 272 -21.81 9.27 -9.60
N CYS A 273 -21.00 9.92 -8.75
CA CYS A 273 -21.11 9.82 -7.29
C CYS A 273 -22.54 10.06 -6.79
N SER A 274 -23.24 11.06 -7.33
CA SER A 274 -24.62 11.35 -6.91
C SER A 274 -25.64 10.24 -7.14
N ASP A 275 -25.30 9.20 -7.91
CA ASP A 275 -26.16 8.05 -8.08
C ASP A 275 -26.18 7.16 -6.83
N TYR A 276 -25.19 7.25 -5.93
CA TYR A 276 -25.24 6.53 -4.66
C TYR A 276 -26.36 7.05 -3.76
N THR A 277 -27.21 6.13 -3.30
CA THR A 277 -28.37 6.44 -2.47
C THR A 277 -28.16 6.18 -0.99
N THR A 278 -26.98 5.67 -0.60
CA THR A 278 -26.64 5.41 0.81
C THR A 278 -25.27 5.97 1.15
N LYS A 279 -25.10 6.41 2.39
CA LYS A 279 -23.83 6.91 2.92
C LYS A 279 -22.70 5.88 2.76
N SER A 280 -22.97 4.64 3.15
CA SER A 280 -21.97 3.56 3.11
C SER A 280 -21.45 3.31 1.70
N SER A 281 -22.32 3.21 0.69
CA SER A 281 -21.89 2.98 -0.70
C SER A 281 -21.18 4.18 -1.31
N CYS A 282 -21.55 5.38 -0.88
CA CYS A 282 -20.95 6.64 -1.33
C CYS A 282 -19.51 6.77 -0.82
N GLU A 283 -19.32 6.66 0.50
CA GLU A 283 -18.00 6.85 1.13
C GLU A 283 -17.03 5.72 0.80
N ALA A 284 -17.54 4.50 0.60
CA ALA A 284 -16.74 3.38 0.13
C ALA A 284 -16.44 3.43 -1.38
N ASP A 285 -17.13 4.31 -2.12
CA ASP A 285 -17.20 4.32 -3.58
C ASP A 285 -17.27 2.90 -4.16
N THR A 286 -18.29 2.14 -3.76
CA THR A 286 -18.45 0.70 -4.01
C THR A 286 -18.34 0.31 -5.50
N CYS A 287 -18.72 1.21 -6.41
CA CYS A 287 -18.64 1.04 -7.87
C CYS A 287 -17.42 1.75 -8.51
N GLN A 288 -16.59 2.41 -7.69
CA GLN A 288 -15.38 3.14 -8.09
C GLN A 288 -15.59 4.18 -9.20
N ILE A 289 -16.64 4.99 -9.04
CA ILE A 289 -17.10 5.96 -10.06
C ILE A 289 -16.68 7.40 -9.74
N PHE A 290 -15.90 7.67 -8.68
CA PHE A 290 -15.47 9.04 -8.37
C PHE A 290 -14.74 9.70 -9.57
N SER A 291 -13.99 8.92 -10.34
CA SER A 291 -13.23 9.40 -11.49
C SER A 291 -14.11 9.87 -12.66
N ASN A 292 -15.32 9.29 -12.79
CA ASN A 292 -16.32 9.75 -13.75
C ASN A 292 -16.86 11.13 -13.34
N SER A 293 -17.02 11.36 -12.04
CA SER A 293 -17.51 12.63 -11.52
C SER A 293 -16.47 13.75 -11.48
N ALA A 294 -15.17 13.41 -11.43
CA ALA A 294 -14.10 14.39 -11.35
C ALA A 294 -14.08 15.34 -12.57
N PRO A 295 -13.86 16.67 -12.40
CA PRO A 295 -13.75 17.57 -13.53
C PRO A 295 -12.46 17.32 -14.32
N SER A 296 -12.47 17.58 -15.63
CA SER A 296 -11.36 17.22 -16.54
C SER A 296 -10.05 17.96 -16.27
N ASN A 297 -10.08 19.08 -15.55
CA ASN A 297 -8.91 19.86 -15.15
C ASN A 297 -8.35 19.48 -13.77
N LEU A 298 -8.91 18.48 -13.10
CA LEU A 298 -8.42 17.96 -11.82
C LEU A 298 -7.61 16.69 -12.05
N ASN A 299 -6.37 16.67 -11.53
CA ASN A 299 -5.54 15.48 -11.53
C ASN A 299 -5.70 14.72 -10.21
N CYS A 300 -6.58 13.72 -10.17
CA CYS A 300 -6.76 12.86 -9.00
C CYS A 300 -5.57 11.90 -8.73
N ASN A 301 -4.54 11.91 -9.58
CA ASN A 301 -3.29 11.19 -9.32
C ASN A 301 -2.21 12.08 -8.67
N ASP A 302 -2.49 13.36 -8.42
CA ASP A 302 -1.59 14.20 -7.65
C ASP A 302 -1.61 13.76 -6.18
N PRO A 303 -0.47 13.43 -5.56
CA PRO A 303 -0.42 12.97 -4.16
C PRO A 303 -0.95 14.01 -3.17
N ASN A 304 -1.04 15.28 -3.57
CA ASN A 304 -1.59 16.36 -2.75
C ASN A 304 -3.09 16.57 -2.99
N VAL A 305 -3.73 15.76 -3.83
CA VAL A 305 -5.16 15.84 -4.17
C VAL A 305 -5.83 14.50 -3.85
N ASN A 306 -6.70 14.49 -2.86
CA ASN A 306 -7.50 13.33 -2.50
C ASN A 306 -8.90 13.44 -3.10
N CYS A 307 -9.19 12.69 -4.16
CA CYS A 307 -10.50 12.65 -4.81
C CYS A 307 -11.36 11.50 -4.27
N PHE A 308 -12.64 11.75 -3.99
CA PHE A 308 -13.55 10.73 -3.46
C PHE A 308 -15.03 11.09 -3.66
N CYS A 309 -15.91 10.09 -3.61
CA CYS A 309 -17.33 10.31 -3.42
C CYS A 309 -17.60 10.55 -1.92
N GLY A 310 -18.32 11.63 -1.57
CA GLY A 310 -18.61 11.97 -0.18
C GLY A 310 -20.07 12.27 0.06
N TRP A 311 -20.57 11.85 1.22
CA TRP A 311 -21.98 11.96 1.59
C TRP A 311 -22.28 13.29 2.28
N ASP A 312 -23.22 14.06 1.71
CA ASP A 312 -23.79 15.25 2.35
C ASP A 312 -24.96 14.82 3.23
N SER A 313 -24.76 14.81 4.55
CA SER A 313 -25.78 14.41 5.53
C SER A 313 -26.98 15.34 5.57
N ASP A 314 -26.80 16.62 5.24
CA ASP A 314 -27.85 17.63 5.31
C ASP A 314 -28.80 17.48 4.12
N LYS A 315 -28.25 17.15 2.95
CA LYS A 315 -29.04 16.90 1.74
C LYS A 315 -29.46 15.44 1.56
N GLY A 316 -28.85 14.52 2.30
CA GLY A 316 -29.04 13.08 2.14
C GLY A 316 -28.65 12.60 0.74
N LYS A 317 -27.57 13.16 0.17
CA LYS A 317 -27.11 12.87 -1.18
C LYS A 317 -25.60 12.67 -1.21
N CYS A 318 -25.15 11.76 -2.07
CA CYS A 318 -23.75 11.65 -2.42
C CYS A 318 -23.37 12.71 -3.47
N GLY A 319 -22.09 13.06 -3.52
CA GLY A 319 -21.52 13.88 -4.58
C GLY A 319 -20.00 13.72 -4.60
N PHE A 320 -19.39 14.13 -5.70
CA PHE A 320 -17.93 14.16 -5.80
C PHE A 320 -17.33 15.23 -4.90
N ASN A 321 -16.17 14.93 -4.32
CA ASN A 321 -15.40 15.88 -3.53
C ASN A 321 -13.92 15.67 -3.80
N PHE A 322 -13.13 16.70 -3.53
CA PHE A 322 -11.71 16.53 -3.38
C PHE A 322 -11.14 17.43 -2.29
N GLU A 323 -10.08 16.96 -1.65
CA GLU A 323 -9.30 17.69 -0.66
C GLU A 323 -7.91 17.97 -1.22
N THR A 324 -7.35 19.13 -0.90
CA THR A 324 -5.96 19.45 -1.25
C THR A 324 -5.11 19.61 -0.01
N SER A 325 -3.86 19.16 -0.05
CA SER A 325 -2.91 19.27 1.04
C SER A 325 -1.66 20.05 0.64
N ASN A 326 -1.00 20.66 1.61
CA ASN A 326 0.28 21.31 1.41
C ASN A 326 1.36 20.21 1.22
N PRO A 327 2.17 20.26 0.15
CA PRO A 327 3.16 19.21 -0.16
C PRO A 327 4.32 19.14 0.85
N GLU A 328 4.60 20.22 1.58
CA GLU A 328 5.69 20.29 2.55
C GLU A 328 5.23 19.79 3.93
N THR A 329 4.00 20.11 4.33
CA THR A 329 3.50 19.85 5.68
C THR A 329 2.46 18.73 5.76
N ASN A 330 1.97 18.24 4.62
CA ASN A 330 0.83 17.32 4.51
C ASN A 330 -0.45 17.81 5.21
N VAL A 331 -0.57 19.12 5.50
CA VAL A 331 -1.76 19.71 6.11
C VAL A 331 -2.81 19.97 5.04
N THR A 332 -4.04 19.52 5.26
CA THR A 332 -5.19 19.80 4.38
C THR A 332 -5.49 21.30 4.33
N LEU A 333 -5.42 21.88 3.14
CA LEU A 333 -5.69 23.30 2.86
C LEU A 333 -7.19 23.60 2.76
N GLY A 334 -7.97 22.63 2.28
CA GLY A 334 -9.42 22.75 2.18
C GLY A 334 -10.05 21.63 1.36
N LYS A 335 -11.38 21.66 1.29
CA LYS A 335 -12.20 20.70 0.57
C LYS A 335 -13.10 21.41 -0.44
N CYS A 336 -13.13 20.90 -1.65
CA CYS A 336 -14.11 21.28 -2.66
C CYS A 336 -15.25 20.27 -2.69
N VAL A 337 -16.48 20.75 -2.51
CA VAL A 337 -17.69 19.93 -2.46
C VAL A 337 -18.53 20.15 -3.71
N PHE A 338 -18.87 19.08 -4.43
CA PHE A 338 -19.68 19.15 -5.65
C PHE A 338 -21.11 18.73 -5.35
N ALA A 339 -22.05 19.61 -5.65
CA ALA A 339 -23.48 19.32 -5.67
C ALA A 339 -23.87 18.97 -7.12
N GLU A 340 -23.73 17.69 -7.47
CA GLU A 340 -24.06 17.18 -8.81
C GLU A 340 -25.58 17.12 -9.04
N SER A 341 -25.98 17.38 -10.28
CA SER A 341 -27.38 17.35 -10.72
C SER A 341 -27.45 16.93 -12.19
N THR A 342 -28.30 15.96 -12.47
CA THR A 342 -28.64 15.49 -13.81
C THR A 342 -30.16 15.36 -13.95
N GLY A 343 -30.67 15.67 -15.14
CA GLY A 343 -32.02 15.29 -15.58
C GLY A 343 -32.01 14.28 -16.72
N ASP A 344 -30.81 13.80 -17.07
CA ASP A 344 -30.53 12.82 -18.12
C ASP A 344 -30.54 11.41 -17.52
N ASP A 345 -31.06 10.45 -18.27
CA ASP A 345 -31.30 9.07 -17.85
C ASP A 345 -30.52 8.03 -18.68
N CYS A 346 -29.50 8.47 -19.42
CA CYS A 346 -28.69 7.61 -20.28
C CYS A 346 -29.43 6.97 -21.48
N SER A 347 -30.63 7.44 -21.84
CA SER A 347 -31.41 6.84 -22.93
C SER A 347 -30.72 6.89 -24.30
N ASP A 348 -29.86 7.89 -24.54
CA ASP A 348 -29.11 8.05 -25.78
C ASP A 348 -27.69 7.45 -25.72
N GLY A 349 -27.35 6.79 -24.61
CA GLY A 349 -26.03 6.23 -24.34
C GLY A 349 -25.04 7.21 -23.70
N PHE A 350 -25.45 8.46 -23.44
CA PHE A 350 -24.65 9.47 -22.77
C PHE A 350 -25.37 10.03 -21.54
N LEU A 351 -24.61 10.44 -20.53
CA LEU A 351 -25.10 11.11 -19.35
C LEU A 351 -24.59 12.55 -19.33
N SER A 352 -25.49 13.51 -19.51
CA SER A 352 -25.21 14.93 -19.33
C SER A 352 -25.54 15.37 -17.90
N TYR A 353 -24.54 15.82 -17.15
CA TYR A 353 -24.74 16.33 -15.80
C TYR A 353 -24.02 17.65 -15.55
N SER A 354 -24.43 18.33 -14.48
CA SER A 354 -23.91 19.62 -14.03
C SER A 354 -23.61 19.58 -12.54
N TRP A 355 -22.81 20.52 -12.05
CA TRP A 355 -22.55 20.65 -10.62
C TRP A 355 -22.33 22.11 -10.22
N VAL A 356 -22.62 22.37 -8.94
CA VAL A 356 -22.22 23.60 -8.24
C VAL A 356 -21.21 23.23 -7.17
N THR A 357 -20.19 24.05 -7.00
CA THR A 357 -19.09 23.81 -6.05
C THR A 357 -19.16 24.71 -4.83
N SER A 358 -18.66 24.21 -3.70
CA SER A 358 -18.33 25.05 -2.54
C SER A 358 -16.95 24.69 -1.99
N TRP A 359 -16.20 25.70 -1.57
CA TRP A 359 -14.85 25.55 -0.99
C TRP A 359 -14.88 25.84 0.50
N THR A 360 -14.30 24.97 1.33
CA THR A 360 -14.29 25.12 2.79
C THR A 360 -12.99 25.71 3.36
N GLY A 361 -11.93 25.83 2.55
CA GLY A 361 -10.63 26.37 2.97
C GLY A 361 -10.48 27.87 2.77
N ASN A 362 -9.25 28.38 2.88
CA ASN A 362 -8.97 29.79 2.58
C ASN A 362 -9.22 30.07 1.09
N THR A 363 -9.74 31.25 0.77
CA THR A 363 -10.06 31.64 -0.62
C THR A 363 -8.81 31.68 -1.51
N GLU A 364 -7.65 32.04 -0.97
CA GLU A 364 -6.38 32.11 -1.70
C GLU A 364 -5.85 30.72 -2.09
N ASP A 365 -6.18 29.70 -1.30
CA ASP A 365 -5.78 28.30 -1.53
C ASP A 365 -6.78 27.56 -2.43
N ARG A 366 -7.86 28.21 -2.88
CA ARG A 366 -8.92 27.56 -3.66
C ARG A 366 -8.37 27.13 -5.04
N PRO A 367 -8.36 25.82 -5.35
CA PRO A 367 -7.85 25.33 -6.63
C PRO A 367 -8.74 25.75 -7.80
N ALA A 368 -8.14 25.97 -8.98
CA ALA A 368 -8.87 26.35 -10.20
C ALA A 368 -9.87 25.28 -10.68
N ALA A 369 -9.71 24.03 -10.24
CA ALA A 369 -10.65 22.95 -10.50
C ALA A 369 -11.93 23.01 -9.64
N CYS A 370 -11.93 23.80 -8.55
CA CYS A 370 -13.09 23.98 -7.69
C CYS A 370 -14.01 25.09 -8.23
N ILE A 371 -14.62 24.83 -9.38
CA ILE A 371 -15.55 25.72 -10.07
C ILE A 371 -16.77 24.96 -10.58
N ASP A 372 -17.88 25.66 -10.74
CA ASP A 372 -19.11 25.14 -11.31
C ASP A 372 -18.89 24.70 -12.76
N GLY A 373 -19.62 23.67 -13.21
CA GLY A 373 -19.39 23.10 -14.52
C GLY A 373 -20.44 22.11 -14.98
N THR A 374 -20.18 21.54 -16.16
CA THR A 374 -21.00 20.52 -16.81
C THR A 374 -20.10 19.51 -17.52
N ARG A 375 -20.55 18.27 -17.66
CA ARG A 375 -19.83 17.21 -18.36
C ARG A 375 -20.81 16.23 -19.00
N VAL A 376 -20.37 15.61 -20.09
CA VAL A 376 -21.04 14.50 -20.74
C VAL A 376 -20.16 13.25 -20.58
N LEU A 377 -20.75 12.17 -20.11
CA LEU A 377 -20.09 10.87 -19.94
C LEU A 377 -20.75 9.84 -20.84
N GLU A 378 -20.00 8.85 -21.32
CA GLU A 378 -20.60 7.66 -21.92
C GLU A 378 -21.18 6.81 -20.80
N CYS A 379 -22.42 6.38 -20.95
CA CYS A 379 -23.06 5.50 -19.97
C CYS A 379 -22.48 4.09 -20.09
N PRO A 380 -22.40 3.34 -18.96
CA PRO A 380 -22.02 1.93 -19.01
C PRO A 380 -22.88 1.22 -20.05
N ALA A 381 -22.24 0.45 -20.94
CA ALA A 381 -22.95 -0.29 -21.97
C ALA A 381 -23.96 -1.22 -21.32
N GLN A 382 -25.23 -0.81 -21.28
CA GLN A 382 -26.30 -1.72 -20.93
C GLN A 382 -26.42 -2.67 -22.10
N ILE A 383 -25.94 -3.91 -21.94
CA ILE A 383 -26.23 -4.96 -22.90
C ILE A 383 -27.73 -5.20 -22.83
N GLN A 384 -28.49 -4.39 -23.56
CA GLN A 384 -29.84 -4.73 -23.93
C GLN A 384 -29.69 -5.91 -24.87
N LEU A 385 -29.68 -7.13 -24.33
CA LEU A 385 -29.76 -8.33 -25.15
C LEU A 385 -31.10 -8.23 -25.89
N PRO A 386 -31.14 -7.81 -27.17
CA PRO A 386 -32.39 -7.56 -27.87
C PRO A 386 -33.17 -8.87 -28.07
N PHE A 387 -32.53 -10.00 -27.77
CA PHE A 387 -33.01 -11.36 -27.91
C PHE A 387 -33.78 -11.91 -26.69
N PHE A 388 -33.89 -11.20 -25.56
CA PHE A 388 -34.67 -11.64 -24.39
C PHE A 388 -35.95 -10.83 -24.15
N GLY A 389 -36.55 -10.26 -25.19
CA GLY A 389 -37.94 -9.82 -25.11
C GLY A 389 -38.88 -10.99 -24.78
N VAL A 390 -39.98 -10.73 -24.07
CA VAL A 390 -41.00 -11.73 -23.73
C VAL A 390 -41.44 -12.54 -24.97
N TRP A 391 -41.54 -11.88 -26.12
CA TRP A 391 -41.84 -12.53 -27.40
C TRP A 391 -40.76 -13.51 -27.87
N ASN A 392 -39.49 -13.15 -27.72
CA ASN A 392 -38.37 -14.03 -28.05
C ASN A 392 -38.27 -15.20 -27.06
N PHE A 393 -38.62 -15.00 -25.79
CA PHE A 393 -38.77 -16.09 -24.82
C PHE A 393 -39.86 -17.09 -25.24
N PHE A 394 -41.03 -16.59 -25.68
CA PHE A 394 -42.10 -17.45 -26.19
C PHE A 394 -41.69 -18.17 -27.48
N LEU A 395 -41.05 -17.48 -28.43
CA LEU A 395 -40.54 -18.08 -29.67
C LEU A 395 -39.48 -19.15 -29.38
N ALA A 396 -38.52 -18.89 -28.50
CA ALA A 396 -37.50 -19.87 -28.11
C ALA A 396 -38.13 -21.09 -27.44
N SER A 397 -39.07 -20.88 -26.52
CA SER A 397 -39.82 -21.96 -25.86
C SER A 397 -40.63 -22.80 -26.85
N LEU A 398 -41.27 -22.15 -27.83
CA LEU A 398 -42.02 -22.83 -28.89
C LEU A 398 -41.10 -23.67 -29.79
N VAL A 399 -39.94 -23.14 -30.20
CA VAL A 399 -38.96 -23.87 -31.01
C VAL A 399 -38.44 -25.09 -30.24
N ILE A 400 -38.11 -24.95 -28.96
CA ILE A 400 -37.69 -26.06 -28.11
C ILE A 400 -38.81 -27.12 -28.02
N ALA A 401 -40.06 -26.69 -27.81
CA ALA A 401 -41.20 -27.60 -27.76
C ALA A 401 -41.40 -28.36 -29.08
N ILE A 402 -41.27 -27.68 -30.23
CA ILE A 402 -41.35 -28.30 -31.57
C ILE A 402 -40.23 -29.32 -31.75
N VAL A 403 -38.98 -28.98 -31.42
CA VAL A 403 -37.85 -29.91 -31.50
C VAL A 403 -38.11 -31.14 -30.64
N TYR A 404 -38.59 -30.97 -29.41
CA TYR A 404 -38.91 -32.08 -28.52
C TYR A 404 -40.05 -32.96 -29.07
N LEU A 405 -41.06 -32.34 -29.66
CA LEU A 405 -42.20 -33.04 -30.25
C LEU A 405 -41.78 -33.84 -31.49
N VAL A 406 -40.92 -33.27 -32.35
CA VAL A 406 -40.32 -33.98 -33.48
C VAL A 406 -39.47 -35.15 -32.98
N MET A 407 -38.65 -34.96 -31.96
CA MET A 407 -37.86 -36.05 -31.36
C MET A 407 -38.76 -37.17 -30.81
N LEU A 408 -39.89 -36.85 -30.19
CA LEU A 408 -40.86 -37.83 -29.70
C LEU A 408 -41.55 -38.60 -30.84
N ILE A 409 -41.94 -37.93 -31.93
CA ILE A 409 -42.52 -38.59 -33.11
C ILE A 409 -41.50 -39.53 -33.75
N VAL A 410 -40.27 -39.08 -33.97
CA VAL A 410 -39.19 -39.90 -34.54
C VAL A 410 -38.91 -41.11 -33.66
N LYS A 411 -38.89 -40.93 -32.33
CA LYS A 411 -38.70 -42.03 -31.36
C LYS A 411 -39.85 -43.04 -31.40
N ARG A 412 -41.09 -42.58 -31.60
CA ARG A 412 -42.27 -43.46 -31.69
C ARG A 412 -42.28 -44.28 -32.97
N ASN A 413 -41.85 -43.71 -34.10
CA ASN A 413 -41.83 -44.41 -35.40
C ASN A 413 -40.63 -45.37 -35.57
N ARG A 414 -39.67 -45.37 -34.64
CA ARG A 414 -38.57 -46.34 -34.59
C ARG A 414 -38.89 -47.60 -33.77
N LYS A 415 -40.05 -47.65 -33.11
CA LYS A 415 -40.63 -48.86 -32.53
C LYS A 415 -41.69 -49.39 -33.47
#